data_AF-A0A510DTI3-F1
#
_entry.id   AF-A0A510DTI3-F1
#
_cell.length_a   1.000
_cell.length_b   1.000
_cell.length_c   1.000
_cell.angle_alpha   90.00
_cell.angle_beta   90.00
_cell.angle_gamma   90.00
#
_symmetry.space_group_name_H-M   'P 1'
#
loop_
_entity.id
_entity.type
_entity.pdbx_description
1 polymer ?
#
loop_
_entity_poly.entity_id
_entity_poly.type
_entity_poly.pdbx_seq_one_letter_code
_entity_poly.pdbx_strand_id
1 'polypeptide(L)'
;MVTINLWNPQDVDVISALIIAYLLGILHGVTPDEHTWPITFSYSVGTFSSKGGAKTGLIFSSGFTLQRSILSELAYLALAGVFMTTLAFGLTYIVVGIAMVGAGIYIARKGSYLHWHFLERKLGEATGIHRKGSELQEEELSHRINPAYVDESDLVRPVPTKLAFIHGFIAGFGFGAFALIIYTVLAPSMPNAFLGWVPGALFGLGTLTAQVLFGTMFGTWLSRMKGLTQQGIALVGKTITKTVLEYGGLAFIVGGIAVLLYPPLLTYNIITPVKVHNLHSLGIGFFLVIVSVVIFGIYGYRQGIKNAKKMGLTKEAK
;
A
#
# COMPACT_ATOMS: atom_id res chain seq x y z
N MET A 1 14.68 -20.81 -26.26
CA MET A 1 13.26 -21.22 -26.18
C MET A 1 12.67 -20.50 -24.99
N VAL A 2 11.61 -19.69 -25.18
CA VAL A 2 11.02 -18.93 -24.05
C VAL A 2 10.44 -19.92 -23.05
N THR A 3 10.94 -19.89 -21.81
CA THR A 3 10.54 -20.80 -20.73
C THR A 3 9.92 -19.98 -19.61
N ILE A 4 8.63 -20.18 -19.33
CA ILE A 4 7.90 -19.42 -18.32
C ILE A 4 7.64 -20.32 -17.11
N ASN A 5 8.36 -20.08 -16.02
CA ASN A 5 8.16 -20.75 -14.73
C ASN A 5 8.03 -19.68 -13.63
N LEU A 6 6.80 -19.47 -13.14
CA LEU A 6 6.49 -18.47 -12.12
C LEU A 6 6.68 -18.98 -10.68
N TRP A 7 7.03 -20.25 -10.50
CA TRP A 7 7.17 -20.87 -9.17
C TRP A 7 8.65 -21.01 -8.75
N ASN A 8 9.50 -21.43 -9.68
CA ASN A 8 10.93 -21.60 -9.43
C ASN A 8 11.71 -21.39 -10.74
N PRO A 9 11.80 -20.16 -11.26
CA PRO A 9 12.57 -19.90 -12.47
C PRO A 9 14.06 -20.16 -12.22
N GLN A 10 14.70 -20.85 -13.17
CA GLN A 10 16.13 -21.17 -13.19
C GLN A 10 16.63 -21.00 -14.62
N ASP A 11 17.89 -20.59 -14.78
CA ASP A 11 18.57 -20.47 -16.08
C ASP A 11 17.74 -19.75 -17.16
N VAL A 12 17.13 -18.62 -16.79
CA VAL A 12 16.24 -17.86 -17.66
C VAL A 12 17.04 -16.99 -18.64
N ASP A 13 16.68 -17.04 -19.92
CA ASP A 13 17.15 -16.06 -20.90
C ASP A 13 16.48 -14.69 -20.66
N VAL A 14 17.05 -13.64 -21.26
CA VAL A 14 16.58 -12.25 -21.07
C VAL A 14 15.09 -12.11 -21.37
N ILE A 15 14.58 -12.67 -22.46
CA ILE A 15 13.16 -12.50 -22.84
C ILE A 15 12.26 -13.20 -21.82
N SER A 16 12.62 -14.43 -21.45
CA SER A 16 11.91 -15.18 -20.40
C SER A 16 11.92 -14.42 -19.07
N ALA A 17 13.06 -13.85 -18.66
CA ALA A 17 13.19 -13.09 -17.43
C ALA A 17 12.27 -11.87 -17.39
N LEU A 18 12.19 -11.11 -18.50
CA LEU A 18 11.32 -9.94 -18.59
C LEU A 18 9.83 -10.29 -18.55
N ILE A 19 9.43 -11.37 -19.25
CA ILE A 19 8.04 -11.86 -19.22
C ILE A 19 7.69 -12.35 -17.81
N ILE A 20 8.55 -13.16 -17.20
CA ILE A 20 8.37 -13.67 -15.84
C ILE A 20 8.26 -12.51 -14.85
N ALA A 21 9.12 -11.49 -14.95
CA ALA A 21 9.09 -10.33 -14.07
C ALA A 21 7.71 -9.64 -14.09
N TYR A 22 7.17 -9.37 -15.28
CA TYR A 22 5.85 -8.75 -15.41
C TYR A 22 4.72 -9.63 -14.85
N LEU A 23 4.73 -10.93 -15.18
CA LEU A 23 3.70 -11.87 -14.71
C LEU A 23 3.74 -12.10 -13.19
N LEU A 24 4.94 -12.20 -12.61
CA LEU A 24 5.12 -12.22 -11.16
C LEU A 24 4.62 -10.94 -10.53
N GLY A 25 4.79 -9.79 -11.18
CA GLY A 25 4.22 -8.52 -10.75
C GLY A 25 2.70 -8.56 -10.65
N ILE A 26 2.02 -9.12 -11.66
CA ILE A 26 0.57 -9.31 -11.62
C ILE A 26 0.18 -10.22 -10.46
N LEU A 27 0.84 -11.38 -10.32
CA LEU A 27 0.54 -12.33 -9.24
C LEU A 27 0.76 -11.71 -7.86
N HIS A 28 1.85 -10.98 -7.68
CA HIS A 28 2.12 -10.23 -6.45
C HIS A 28 1.01 -9.21 -6.17
N GLY A 29 0.58 -8.43 -7.15
CA GLY A 29 -0.49 -7.46 -6.95
C GLY A 29 -1.87 -8.09 -6.68
N VAL A 30 -2.10 -9.34 -7.10
CA VAL A 30 -3.33 -10.11 -6.84
C VAL A 30 -3.29 -10.82 -5.49
N THR A 31 -2.11 -11.26 -5.04
CA THR A 31 -1.98 -12.02 -3.80
C THR A 31 -1.93 -11.08 -2.60
N PRO A 32 -2.56 -11.44 -1.46
CA PRO A 32 -2.42 -10.67 -0.22
C PRO A 32 -0.95 -10.55 0.18
N ASP A 33 -0.42 -9.33 0.11
CA ASP A 33 0.91 -8.96 0.60
C ASP A 33 0.77 -7.85 1.63
N GLU A 34 1.59 -7.94 2.67
CA GLU A 34 1.52 -7.13 3.87
C GLU A 34 1.81 -5.65 3.62
N HIS A 35 2.59 -5.32 2.59
CA HIS A 35 3.00 -3.95 2.36
C HIS A 35 2.09 -3.21 1.36
N THR A 36 1.35 -3.93 0.53
CA THR A 36 0.55 -3.36 -0.57
C THR A 36 -0.93 -3.30 -0.26
N TRP A 37 -1.52 -4.39 0.25
CA TRP A 37 -2.98 -4.53 0.38
C TRP A 37 -3.62 -3.59 1.40
N PRO A 38 -3.13 -3.48 2.65
CA PRO A 38 -3.72 -2.57 3.64
C PRO A 38 -3.82 -1.14 3.13
N ILE A 39 -2.85 -0.71 2.32
CA ILE A 39 -2.72 0.67 1.85
C ILE A 39 -3.62 0.89 0.63
N THR A 40 -3.47 0.09 -0.44
CA THR A 40 -4.29 0.27 -1.65
C THR A 40 -5.77 0.11 -1.34
N PHE A 41 -6.14 -0.90 -0.53
CA PHE A 41 -7.53 -1.09 -0.10
C PHE A 41 -8.06 0.17 0.61
N SER A 42 -7.35 0.65 1.62
CA SER A 42 -7.77 1.79 2.44
C SER A 42 -7.94 3.06 1.61
N TYR A 43 -6.96 3.41 0.78
CA TYR A 43 -7.04 4.62 -0.03
C TYR A 43 -8.07 4.49 -1.15
N SER A 44 -8.20 3.33 -1.81
CA SER A 44 -9.19 3.14 -2.87
C SER A 44 -10.62 3.25 -2.34
N VAL A 45 -10.90 2.64 -1.17
CA VAL A 45 -12.17 2.79 -0.45
C VAL A 45 -12.37 4.25 0.00
N GLY A 46 -11.34 4.92 0.49
CA GLY A 46 -11.39 6.32 0.94
C GLY A 46 -11.71 7.35 -0.14
N THR A 47 -11.62 6.98 -1.42
CA THR A 47 -12.02 7.83 -2.55
C THR A 47 -13.45 7.63 -3.02
N PHE A 48 -14.16 6.61 -2.49
CA PHE A 48 -15.58 6.31 -2.76
C PHE A 48 -16.01 6.37 -4.23
N SER A 49 -15.08 6.09 -5.15
CA SER A 49 -15.34 6.10 -6.59
C SER A 49 -14.41 5.16 -7.32
N SER A 50 -14.88 4.58 -8.43
CA SER A 50 -14.07 3.69 -9.27
C SER A 50 -12.82 4.39 -9.83
N LYS A 51 -12.98 5.63 -10.31
CA LYS A 51 -11.86 6.44 -10.84
C LYS A 51 -10.84 6.80 -9.76
N GLY A 52 -11.30 7.16 -8.57
CA GLY A 52 -10.42 7.42 -7.42
C GLY A 52 -9.67 6.16 -6.97
N GLY A 53 -10.37 5.02 -6.98
CA GLY A 53 -9.80 3.71 -6.71
C GLY A 53 -8.68 3.34 -7.70
N ALA A 54 -8.93 3.50 -9.00
CA ALA A 54 -7.94 3.30 -10.06
C ALA A 54 -6.72 4.22 -9.88
N LYS A 55 -6.96 5.52 -9.64
CA LYS A 55 -5.91 6.52 -9.43
C LYS A 55 -5.04 6.19 -8.22
N THR A 56 -5.65 5.67 -7.15
CA THR A 56 -4.91 5.21 -5.96
C THR A 56 -3.96 4.07 -6.31
N GLY A 57 -4.48 3.01 -6.96
CA GLY A 57 -3.67 1.87 -7.37
C GLY A 57 -2.52 2.28 -8.28
N LEU A 58 -2.77 3.23 -9.20
CA LEU A 58 -1.75 3.81 -10.07
C LEU A 58 -0.66 4.52 -9.26
N ILE A 59 -1.03 5.52 -8.44
CA ILE A 59 -0.07 6.36 -7.70
C ILE A 59 0.77 5.53 -6.72
N PHE A 60 0.12 4.65 -5.96
CA PHE A 60 0.81 3.73 -5.05
C PHE A 60 1.83 2.88 -5.80
N SER A 61 1.36 2.22 -6.86
CA SER A 61 2.21 1.28 -7.60
C SER A 61 3.31 1.97 -8.39
N SER A 62 3.16 3.24 -8.76
CA SER A 62 4.26 4.02 -9.35
C SER A 62 5.42 4.20 -8.36
N GLY A 63 5.13 4.51 -7.09
CA GLY A 63 6.15 4.60 -6.04
C GLY A 63 6.82 3.25 -5.79
N PHE A 64 6.01 2.18 -5.73
CA PHE A 64 6.51 0.80 -5.60
C PHE A 64 7.36 0.38 -6.79
N THR A 65 6.95 0.72 -8.02
CA THR A 65 7.68 0.42 -9.25
C THR A 65 9.04 1.10 -9.25
N LEU A 66 9.08 2.39 -8.92
CA LEU A 66 10.34 3.12 -8.82
C LEU A 66 11.30 2.46 -7.83
N GLN A 67 10.79 2.11 -6.65
CA GLN A 67 11.61 1.46 -5.64
C GLN A 67 12.10 0.08 -6.09
N ARG A 68 11.24 -0.74 -6.71
CA ARG A 68 11.61 -2.08 -7.19
C ARG A 68 12.62 -2.03 -8.31
N SER A 69 12.54 -1.04 -9.21
CA SER A 69 13.58 -0.78 -10.20
C SER A 69 14.93 -0.52 -9.54
N ILE A 70 14.97 0.34 -8.50
CA ILE A 70 16.21 0.66 -7.78
C ILE A 70 16.79 -0.59 -7.10
N LEU A 71 15.98 -1.36 -6.37
CA LEU A 71 16.49 -2.57 -5.70
C LEU A 71 16.88 -3.67 -6.69
N SER A 72 16.24 -3.75 -7.85
CA SER A 72 16.63 -4.67 -8.92
C SER A 72 18.01 -4.31 -9.48
N GLU A 73 18.29 -3.02 -9.67
CA GLU A 73 19.63 -2.54 -10.04
C GLU A 73 20.66 -2.87 -8.97
N LEU A 74 20.37 -2.60 -7.70
CA LEU A 74 21.26 -2.94 -6.60
C LEU A 74 21.49 -4.45 -6.49
N ALA A 75 20.47 -5.27 -6.80
CA ALA A 75 20.61 -6.72 -6.85
C ALA A 75 21.53 -7.18 -7.97
N TYR A 76 21.44 -6.57 -9.16
CA TYR A 76 22.38 -6.81 -10.25
C TYR A 76 23.84 -6.55 -9.81
N LEU A 77 24.05 -5.48 -9.03
CA LEU A 77 25.37 -5.12 -8.47
C LEU A 77 25.78 -5.95 -7.24
N ALA A 78 25.03 -7.02 -6.92
CA ALA A 78 25.23 -7.89 -5.75
C ALA A 78 25.13 -7.17 -4.39
N LEU A 79 24.41 -6.04 -4.33
CA LEU A 79 24.22 -5.23 -3.12
C LEU A 79 22.90 -5.53 -2.38
N ALA A 80 22.04 -6.39 -2.92
CA ALA A 80 20.73 -6.67 -2.33
C ALA A 80 20.79 -7.41 -0.97
N GLY A 81 21.90 -8.08 -0.65
CA GLY A 81 22.07 -8.83 0.60
C GLY A 81 21.90 -7.97 1.87
N VAL A 82 22.20 -6.67 1.80
CA VAL A 82 22.02 -5.73 2.92
C VAL A 82 20.54 -5.61 3.33
N PHE A 83 19.63 -5.77 2.36
CA PHE A 83 18.19 -5.65 2.56
C PHE A 83 17.49 -6.99 2.86
N MET A 84 18.21 -8.12 2.76
CA MET A 84 17.68 -9.47 3.03
C MET A 84 17.86 -9.92 4.49
N THR A 85 18.19 -9.01 5.40
CA THR A 85 18.46 -9.33 6.81
C THR A 85 17.19 -9.27 7.66
N THR A 86 17.11 -10.05 8.74
CA THR A 86 16.01 -9.96 9.72
C THR A 86 15.82 -8.53 10.24
N LEU A 87 16.92 -7.79 10.44
CA LEU A 87 16.89 -6.40 10.84
C LEU A 87 16.15 -5.55 9.79
N ALA A 88 16.50 -5.67 8.51
CA ALA A 88 15.85 -4.95 7.42
C ALA A 88 14.35 -5.30 7.31
N PHE A 89 13.98 -6.57 7.51
CA PHE A 89 12.59 -7.00 7.55
C PHE A 89 11.80 -6.34 8.69
N GLY A 90 12.29 -6.48 9.93
CA GLY A 90 11.60 -5.93 11.11
C GLY A 90 11.50 -4.40 11.07
N LEU A 91 12.56 -3.72 10.62
CA LEU A 91 12.55 -2.27 10.43
C LEU A 91 11.57 -1.84 9.33
N THR A 92 11.50 -2.56 8.21
CA THR A 92 10.53 -2.25 7.15
C THR A 92 9.10 -2.31 7.68
N TYR A 93 8.73 -3.36 8.43
CA TYR A 93 7.40 -3.44 9.05
C TYR A 93 7.13 -2.26 9.99
N ILE A 94 8.09 -1.88 10.82
CA ILE A 94 7.94 -0.72 11.72
C ILE A 94 7.75 0.57 10.92
N VAL A 95 8.58 0.83 9.91
CA VAL A 95 8.52 2.06 9.11
C VAL A 95 7.23 2.14 8.29
N VAL A 96 6.81 1.04 7.65
CA VAL A 96 5.51 0.95 6.96
C VAL A 96 4.37 1.18 7.95
N GLY A 97 4.43 0.55 9.13
CA GLY A 97 3.43 0.72 10.18
C GLY A 97 3.35 2.16 10.70
N ILE A 98 4.48 2.84 10.90
CA ILE A 98 4.53 4.27 11.28
C ILE A 98 3.92 5.13 10.17
N ALA A 99 4.24 4.88 8.91
CA ALA A 99 3.66 5.62 7.78
C ALA A 99 2.13 5.45 7.75
N MET A 100 1.65 4.22 7.91
CA MET A 100 0.22 3.89 7.98
C MET A 100 -0.48 4.55 9.17
N VAL A 101 0.08 4.45 10.38
CA VAL A 101 -0.47 5.11 11.57
C VAL A 101 -0.48 6.63 11.37
N GLY A 102 0.60 7.20 10.84
CA GLY A 102 0.70 8.63 10.53
C GLY A 102 -0.38 9.07 9.54
N ALA A 103 -0.60 8.31 8.47
CA ALA A 103 -1.67 8.56 7.51
C ALA A 103 -3.06 8.40 8.14
N GLY A 104 -3.26 7.39 8.97
CA GLY A 104 -4.49 7.17 9.72
C GLY A 104 -4.81 8.33 10.65
N ILE A 105 -3.84 8.77 11.46
CA ILE A 105 -3.94 9.92 12.37
C ILE A 105 -4.20 11.22 11.59
N TYR A 106 -3.48 11.42 10.49
CA TYR A 106 -3.68 12.55 9.60
C TYR A 106 -5.13 12.59 9.09
N ILE A 107 -5.69 11.44 8.69
CA ILE A 107 -7.10 11.26 8.29
C ILE A 107 -8.07 11.35 9.50
N ALA A 108 -7.59 11.19 10.74
CA ALA A 108 -8.42 11.01 11.94
C ALA A 108 -8.47 12.17 12.95
N ARG A 109 -7.52 13.13 12.94
CA ARG A 109 -7.47 14.22 13.92
C ARG A 109 -7.79 15.58 13.31
N LYS A 110 -8.88 16.19 13.74
CA LYS A 110 -9.20 17.61 13.53
C LYS A 110 -8.06 18.49 14.10
N GLY A 111 -7.43 19.33 13.27
CA GLY A 111 -6.63 20.48 13.71
C GLY A 111 -5.42 20.23 14.63
N SER A 112 -4.86 19.02 14.76
CA SER A 112 -3.56 18.83 15.43
C SER A 112 -2.95 17.48 15.03
N TYR A 113 -2.16 17.51 13.98
CA TYR A 113 -1.17 16.47 13.67
C TYR A 113 0.22 17.01 14.03
N LEU A 114 1.08 16.13 14.54
CA LEU A 114 2.44 16.48 14.89
C LEU A 114 3.19 16.78 13.60
N HIS A 115 3.54 18.04 13.36
CA HIS A 115 4.29 18.42 12.17
C HIS A 115 5.40 19.40 12.45
N TRP A 116 6.41 19.36 11.59
CA TRP A 116 7.53 20.28 11.61
C TRP A 116 7.30 21.33 10.53
N HIS A 117 6.90 22.54 10.93
CA HIS A 117 6.50 23.63 10.02
C HIS A 117 7.46 23.85 8.84
N PHE A 118 8.77 23.84 9.11
CA PHE A 118 9.81 24.01 8.09
C PHE A 118 9.85 22.87 7.06
N LEU A 119 9.77 21.62 7.52
CA LEU A 119 9.89 20.44 6.67
C LEU A 119 8.68 20.32 5.75
N GLU A 120 7.47 20.51 6.29
CA GLU A 120 6.22 20.46 5.51
C GLU A 120 6.08 21.62 4.52
N ARG A 121 6.53 22.81 4.89
CA ARG A 121 6.57 23.93 3.95
C ARG A 121 7.42 23.59 2.73
N LYS A 122 8.65 23.11 2.98
CA LYS A 122 9.59 22.70 1.94
C LYS A 122 9.07 21.51 1.14
N LEU A 123 8.50 20.49 1.78
CA LEU A 123 7.95 19.33 1.08
C LEU A 123 6.73 19.72 0.24
N GLY A 124 5.81 20.51 0.79
CA GLY A 124 4.60 20.97 0.11
C GLY A 124 4.91 21.81 -1.14
N GLU A 125 5.92 22.68 -1.06
CA GLU A 125 6.44 23.44 -2.20
C GLU A 125 7.15 22.52 -3.21
N ALA A 126 8.02 21.63 -2.75
CA ALA A 126 8.82 20.74 -3.60
C ALA A 126 7.98 19.68 -4.33
N THR A 127 6.91 19.19 -3.69
CA THR A 127 5.99 18.19 -4.25
C THR A 127 4.84 18.82 -5.04
N GLY A 128 4.77 20.15 -5.11
CA GLY A 128 3.69 20.88 -5.79
C GLY A 128 2.32 20.64 -5.16
N ILE A 129 2.26 20.29 -3.87
CA ILE A 129 1.00 20.22 -3.13
C ILE A 129 0.47 21.63 -2.88
N HIS A 130 1.37 22.57 -2.56
CA HIS A 130 1.04 23.97 -2.39
C HIS A 130 1.92 24.84 -3.28
N ARG A 131 1.36 25.95 -3.75
CA ARG A 131 2.16 27.03 -4.33
C ARG A 131 2.87 27.77 -3.20
N LYS A 132 4.09 28.23 -3.48
CA LYS A 132 4.87 29.04 -2.54
C LYS A 132 4.05 30.27 -2.12
N GLY A 133 3.82 30.42 -0.82
CA GLY A 133 2.99 31.51 -0.25
C GLY A 133 1.48 31.28 -0.34
N SER A 134 1.03 30.03 -0.52
CA SER A 134 -0.39 29.68 -0.53
C SER A 134 -1.04 29.92 0.84
N GLU A 135 -2.15 30.68 0.87
CA GLU A 135 -2.96 30.87 2.09
C GLU A 135 -3.44 29.53 2.66
N LEU A 136 -3.84 28.58 1.80
CA LEU A 136 -4.16 27.20 2.20
C LEU A 136 -3.00 26.50 2.93
N GLN A 137 -1.75 26.71 2.51
CA GLN A 137 -0.59 26.11 3.19
C GLN A 137 -0.33 26.76 4.55
N GLU A 138 -0.51 28.08 4.67
CA GLU A 138 -0.40 28.83 5.93
C GLU A 138 -1.50 28.41 6.92
N GLU A 139 -2.73 28.21 6.44
CA GLU A 139 -3.84 27.74 7.26
C GLU A 139 -3.66 26.27 7.71
N GLU A 140 -3.06 25.42 6.88
CA GLU A 140 -2.71 24.01 7.21
C GLU A 140 -1.58 23.93 8.25
N LEU A 141 -0.56 24.78 8.11
CA LEU A 141 0.56 24.90 9.06
C LEU A 141 0.10 25.51 10.39
N SER A 142 -0.82 26.47 10.36
CA SER A 142 -1.35 27.10 11.58
C SER A 142 -2.41 26.26 12.30
N HIS A 143 -2.58 24.99 11.91
CA HIS A 143 -3.53 24.04 12.48
C HIS A 143 -5.00 24.47 12.39
N ARG A 144 -5.31 25.49 11.57
CA ARG A 144 -6.68 26.00 11.39
C ARG A 144 -7.49 25.12 10.46
N ILE A 145 -6.84 24.45 9.51
CA ILE A 145 -7.41 23.44 8.62
C ILE A 145 -6.56 22.17 8.67
N ASN A 146 -7.22 21.01 8.70
CA ASN A 146 -6.56 19.75 8.39
C ASN A 146 -6.93 19.40 6.92
N PRO A 147 -5.96 19.18 6.02
CA PRO A 147 -6.26 18.81 4.63
C PRO A 147 -7.08 17.51 4.47
N ALA A 148 -7.11 16.67 5.51
CA ALA A 148 -7.80 15.39 5.56
C ALA A 148 -9.15 15.39 6.32
N TYR A 149 -9.58 16.51 6.89
CA TYR A 149 -10.98 16.76 7.33
C TYR A 149 -11.54 17.94 6.50
N VAL A 150 -12.67 17.88 5.80
CA VAL A 150 -14.01 17.40 6.19
C VAL A 150 -14.49 18.15 7.42
N ASP A 151 -14.81 19.42 7.19
CA ASP A 151 -15.88 20.08 7.94
C ASP A 151 -17.09 19.12 8.01
N GLU A 152 -17.87 19.12 9.10
CA GLU A 152 -19.13 18.35 9.12
C GLU A 152 -20.06 18.76 7.96
N SER A 153 -19.78 19.92 7.36
CA SER A 153 -20.38 20.42 6.13
C SER A 153 -19.95 19.70 4.82
N ASP A 154 -18.76 19.08 4.73
CA ASP A 154 -18.26 18.44 3.49
C ASP A 154 -17.69 17.02 3.69
N LEU A 155 -18.58 16.12 4.10
CA LEU A 155 -18.34 14.67 4.14
C LEU A 155 -17.92 14.08 2.78
N VAL A 156 -17.99 14.81 1.68
CA VAL A 156 -17.80 14.31 0.31
C VAL A 156 -16.37 14.56 -0.21
N ARG A 157 -15.50 15.24 0.53
CA ARG A 157 -14.08 15.38 0.12
C ARG A 157 -13.33 14.04 0.20
N PRO A 158 -12.66 13.57 -0.87
CA PRO A 158 -11.92 12.31 -0.88
C PRO A 158 -10.59 12.38 -0.13
N VAL A 159 -10.12 11.23 0.35
CA VAL A 159 -8.80 11.10 0.98
C VAL A 159 -7.69 11.45 -0.03
N PRO A 160 -6.71 12.31 0.33
CA PRO A 160 -5.60 12.65 -0.56
C PRO A 160 -4.77 11.43 -0.95
N THR A 161 -4.69 11.13 -2.25
CA THR A 161 -3.98 9.95 -2.77
C THR A 161 -2.48 10.17 -2.97
N LYS A 162 -1.98 11.39 -2.82
CA LYS A 162 -0.53 11.69 -3.00
C LYS A 162 0.36 10.95 -2.00
N LEU A 163 -0.13 10.75 -0.77
CA LEU A 163 0.58 9.96 0.24
C LEU A 163 0.77 8.50 -0.18
N ALA A 164 -0.09 7.98 -1.06
CA ALA A 164 0.01 6.60 -1.53
C ALA A 164 1.32 6.36 -2.29
N PHE A 165 1.90 7.36 -2.97
CA PHE A 165 3.19 7.22 -3.65
C PHE A 165 4.33 6.94 -2.64
N ILE A 166 4.38 7.73 -1.56
CA ILE A 166 5.38 7.57 -0.50
C ILE A 166 5.24 6.20 0.15
N HIS A 167 4.00 5.79 0.44
CA HIS A 167 3.72 4.47 0.97
C HIS A 167 4.17 3.37 0.01
N GLY A 168 3.88 3.48 -1.29
CA GLY A 168 4.32 2.51 -2.29
C GLY A 168 5.84 2.40 -2.37
N PHE A 169 6.53 3.53 -2.29
CA PHE A 169 7.99 3.56 -2.26
C PHE A 169 8.54 2.87 -1.01
N ILE A 170 8.04 3.22 0.19
CA ILE A 170 8.48 2.60 1.46
C ILE A 170 8.13 1.10 1.49
N ALA A 171 6.91 0.73 1.09
CA ALA A 171 6.43 -0.64 1.00
C ALA A 171 7.29 -1.51 0.08
N GLY A 172 7.90 -0.91 -0.94
CA GLY A 172 8.84 -1.59 -1.83
C GLY A 172 10.07 -2.16 -1.10
N PHE A 173 10.42 -1.67 0.09
CA PHE A 173 11.53 -2.26 0.86
C PHE A 173 11.19 -3.59 1.52
N GLY A 174 9.91 -3.99 1.52
CA GLY A 174 9.50 -5.32 1.98
C GLY A 174 10.20 -6.41 1.16
N PHE A 175 10.67 -7.47 1.79
CA PHE A 175 11.25 -8.61 1.07
C PHE A 175 10.31 -9.81 1.21
N GLY A 176 9.94 -10.41 0.09
CA GLY A 176 9.09 -11.59 0.05
C GLY A 176 9.57 -12.57 -1.02
N ALA A 177 8.91 -13.72 -1.15
CA ALA A 177 9.28 -14.74 -2.12
C ALA A 177 9.37 -14.20 -3.56
N PHE A 178 8.45 -13.30 -3.95
CA PHE A 178 8.50 -12.62 -5.25
C PHE A 178 9.76 -11.76 -5.41
N ALA A 179 10.11 -10.96 -4.39
CA ALA A 179 11.28 -10.09 -4.43
C ALA A 179 12.59 -10.90 -4.51
N LEU A 180 12.66 -12.03 -3.79
CA LEU A 180 13.80 -12.94 -3.86
C LEU A 180 14.04 -13.45 -5.28
N ILE A 181 12.99 -13.87 -6.00
CA ILE A 181 13.11 -14.31 -7.39
C ILE A 181 13.66 -13.19 -8.28
N ILE A 182 13.12 -11.96 -8.14
CA ILE A 182 13.61 -10.82 -8.93
C ILE A 182 15.09 -10.59 -8.67
N TYR A 183 15.52 -10.57 -7.41
CA TYR A 183 16.87 -10.14 -7.05
C TYR A 183 17.93 -11.21 -7.20
N THR A 184 17.56 -12.48 -7.11
CA THR A 184 18.53 -13.59 -7.16
C THR A 184 18.55 -14.31 -8.49
N VAL A 185 17.50 -14.18 -9.30
CA VAL A 185 17.38 -14.87 -10.60
C VAL A 185 17.23 -13.85 -11.73
N LEU A 186 16.20 -13.00 -11.68
CA LEU A 186 15.85 -12.20 -12.86
C LEU A 186 16.80 -11.02 -13.09
N ALA A 187 17.15 -10.27 -12.06
CA ALA A 187 18.09 -9.15 -12.18
C ALA A 187 19.48 -9.65 -12.61
N PRO A 188 20.10 -10.66 -11.96
CA PRO A 188 21.41 -11.17 -12.40
C PRO A 188 21.43 -11.78 -13.81
N SER A 189 20.28 -12.19 -14.37
CA SER A 189 20.19 -12.69 -15.75
C SER A 189 20.31 -11.61 -16.83
N MET A 190 20.31 -10.33 -16.45
CA MET A 190 20.47 -9.22 -17.39
C MET A 190 21.89 -9.20 -17.97
N PRO A 191 22.07 -8.80 -19.24
CA PRO A 191 23.37 -8.89 -19.90
C PRO A 191 24.36 -7.80 -19.45
N ASN A 192 23.88 -6.73 -18.82
CA ASN A 192 24.71 -5.64 -18.31
C ASN A 192 23.95 -4.82 -17.25
N ALA A 193 24.70 -3.99 -16.50
CA ALA A 193 24.15 -3.16 -15.42
C ALA A 193 23.08 -2.17 -15.90
N PHE A 194 23.18 -1.61 -17.12
CA PHE A 194 22.17 -0.66 -17.61
C PHE A 194 20.77 -1.26 -17.74
N LEU A 195 20.64 -2.58 -17.68
CA LEU A 195 19.37 -3.30 -17.70
C LEU A 195 19.01 -3.95 -16.36
N GLY A 196 19.85 -3.85 -15.33
CA GLY A 196 19.63 -4.48 -14.02
C GLY A 196 18.33 -4.03 -13.33
N TRP A 197 17.93 -2.78 -13.54
CA TRP A 197 16.68 -2.20 -13.04
C TRP A 197 15.41 -2.70 -13.76
N VAL A 198 15.52 -3.22 -14.98
CA VAL A 198 14.38 -3.50 -15.87
C VAL A 198 13.46 -4.60 -15.32
N PRO A 199 13.96 -5.73 -14.78
CA PRO A 199 13.10 -6.73 -14.15
C PRO A 199 12.27 -6.15 -13.00
N GLY A 200 12.87 -5.32 -12.15
CA GLY A 200 12.17 -4.59 -11.09
C GLY A 200 11.08 -3.66 -11.61
N ALA A 201 11.36 -2.93 -12.70
CA ALA A 201 10.38 -2.05 -13.34
C ALA A 201 9.19 -2.84 -13.90
N LEU A 202 9.44 -3.92 -14.63
CA LEU A 202 8.38 -4.76 -15.21
C LEU A 202 7.54 -5.42 -14.12
N PHE A 203 8.16 -5.90 -13.05
CA PHE A 203 7.44 -6.41 -11.89
C PHE A 203 6.55 -5.32 -11.24
N GLY A 204 7.08 -4.11 -11.10
CA GLY A 204 6.31 -2.95 -10.65
C GLY A 204 5.12 -2.64 -11.55
N LEU A 205 5.30 -2.68 -12.88
CA LEU A 205 4.23 -2.46 -13.86
C LEU A 205 3.17 -3.58 -13.84
N GLY A 206 3.58 -4.83 -13.63
CA GLY A 206 2.65 -5.94 -13.39
C GLY A 206 1.82 -5.72 -12.13
N THR A 207 2.48 -5.32 -11.03
CA THR A 207 1.83 -4.97 -9.76
C THR A 207 0.85 -3.81 -9.96
N LEU A 208 1.25 -2.77 -10.69
CA LEU A 208 0.43 -1.62 -11.04
C LEU A 208 -0.83 -2.04 -11.79
N THR A 209 -0.71 -2.95 -12.76
CA THR A 209 -1.85 -3.48 -13.52
C THR A 209 -2.89 -4.08 -12.57
N ALA A 210 -2.47 -4.98 -11.68
CA ALA A 210 -3.35 -5.60 -10.69
C ALA A 210 -3.94 -4.59 -9.69
N GLN A 211 -3.12 -3.68 -9.16
CA GLN A 211 -3.55 -2.71 -8.15
C GLN A 211 -4.52 -1.65 -8.71
N VAL A 212 -4.39 -1.27 -9.98
CA VAL A 212 -5.39 -0.43 -10.67
C VAL A 212 -6.72 -1.17 -10.79
N LEU A 213 -6.70 -2.47 -11.14
CA LEU A 213 -7.92 -3.29 -11.23
C LEU A 213 -8.58 -3.44 -9.86
N PHE A 214 -7.85 -3.89 -8.83
CA PHE A 214 -8.40 -4.05 -7.48
C PHE A 214 -8.83 -2.72 -6.86
N GLY A 215 -8.04 -1.66 -7.04
CA GLY A 215 -8.42 -0.33 -6.60
C GLY A 215 -9.75 0.13 -7.22
N THR A 216 -9.93 -0.11 -8.52
CA THR A 216 -11.20 0.13 -9.22
C THR A 216 -12.33 -0.71 -8.62
N MET A 217 -12.09 -1.99 -8.35
CA MET A 217 -13.08 -2.90 -7.76
C MET A 217 -13.52 -2.42 -6.37
N PHE A 218 -12.58 -2.07 -5.48
CA PHE A 218 -12.89 -1.58 -4.13
C PHE A 218 -13.67 -0.26 -4.16
N GLY A 219 -13.25 0.70 -5.00
CA GLY A 219 -13.97 1.96 -5.17
C GLY A 219 -15.37 1.77 -5.76
N THR A 220 -15.53 0.82 -6.68
CA THR A 220 -16.83 0.45 -7.26
C THR A 220 -17.74 -0.21 -6.23
N TRP A 221 -17.19 -1.13 -5.43
CA TRP A 221 -17.92 -1.82 -4.37
C TRP A 221 -18.48 -0.82 -3.35
N LEU A 222 -17.67 0.12 -2.86
CA LEU A 222 -18.12 1.13 -1.90
C LEU A 222 -19.17 2.07 -2.52
N SER A 223 -18.93 2.59 -3.73
CA SER A 223 -19.84 3.54 -4.40
C SER A 223 -21.20 2.94 -4.77
N ARG A 224 -21.29 1.61 -4.90
CA ARG A 224 -22.54 0.88 -5.20
C ARG A 224 -23.29 0.40 -3.95
N MET A 225 -22.85 0.78 -2.74
CA MET A 225 -23.57 0.40 -1.53
C MET A 225 -25.00 0.94 -1.55
N LYS A 226 -25.96 0.01 -1.46
CA LYS A 226 -27.39 0.32 -1.36
C LYS A 226 -27.73 0.80 0.05
N GLY A 227 -28.77 1.62 0.17
CA GLY A 227 -29.28 2.09 1.46
C GLY A 227 -28.53 3.26 2.10
N LEU A 228 -27.45 3.76 1.50
CA LEU A 228 -26.72 4.94 1.98
C LEU A 228 -26.82 6.12 1.00
N THR A 229 -26.86 7.34 1.55
CA THR A 229 -26.66 8.58 0.78
C THR A 229 -25.19 8.72 0.37
N GLN A 230 -24.86 9.69 -0.49
CA GLN A 230 -23.46 9.95 -0.88
C GLN A 230 -22.59 10.30 0.33
N GLN A 231 -23.12 11.11 1.26
CA GLN A 231 -22.45 11.43 2.51
C GLN A 231 -22.27 10.18 3.40
N GLY A 232 -23.26 9.29 3.43
CA GLY A 232 -23.16 8.01 4.14
C GLY A 232 -22.07 7.09 3.57
N ILE A 233 -21.98 6.97 2.24
CA ILE A 233 -20.92 6.22 1.54
C ILE A 233 -19.54 6.80 1.88
N ALA A 234 -19.40 8.13 1.83
CA ALA A 234 -18.13 8.79 2.11
C ALA A 234 -17.72 8.63 3.60
N LEU A 235 -18.67 8.70 4.53
CA LEU A 235 -18.43 8.44 5.96
C LEU A 235 -17.95 7.00 6.20
N VAL A 236 -18.62 6.02 5.58
CA VAL A 236 -18.21 4.60 5.67
C VAL A 236 -16.82 4.41 5.10
N GLY A 237 -16.55 4.95 3.91
CA GLY A 237 -15.25 4.87 3.26
C GLY A 237 -14.12 5.41 4.13
N LYS A 238 -14.28 6.63 4.64
CA LYS A 238 -13.33 7.27 5.56
C LYS A 238 -13.12 6.48 6.84
N THR A 239 -14.20 5.93 7.41
CA THR A 239 -14.11 5.12 8.63
C THR A 239 -13.31 3.85 8.39
N ILE A 240 -13.51 3.16 7.27
CA ILE A 240 -12.71 2.00 6.87
C ILE A 240 -11.25 2.41 6.71
N THR A 241 -10.98 3.45 5.90
CA THR A 241 -9.62 3.94 5.64
C THR A 241 -8.87 4.24 6.92
N LYS A 242 -9.47 5.04 7.81
CA LYS A 242 -8.91 5.38 9.13
C LYS A 242 -8.59 4.11 9.93
N THR A 243 -9.57 3.23 10.06
CA THR A 243 -9.46 2.05 10.93
C THR A 243 -8.36 1.10 10.45
N VAL A 244 -8.32 0.83 9.15
CA VAL A 244 -7.30 -0.07 8.56
C VAL A 244 -5.91 0.55 8.65
N LEU A 245 -5.75 1.85 8.40
CA LEU A 245 -4.45 2.51 8.47
C LEU A 245 -3.93 2.64 9.92
N GLU A 246 -4.78 3.07 10.86
CA GLU A 246 -4.38 3.22 12.27
C GLU A 246 -4.10 1.86 12.92
N TYR A 247 -5.09 0.96 12.93
CA TYR A 247 -4.94 -0.31 13.65
C TYR A 247 -4.12 -1.32 12.88
N GLY A 248 -4.20 -1.33 11.54
CA GLY A 248 -3.29 -2.10 10.72
C GLY A 248 -1.85 -1.62 10.90
N GLY A 249 -1.60 -0.31 10.85
CA GLY A 249 -0.27 0.24 11.08
C GLY A 249 0.31 -0.12 12.46
N LEU A 250 -0.51 -0.11 13.50
CA LEU A 250 -0.12 -0.62 14.83
C LEU A 250 0.22 -2.12 14.79
N ALA A 251 -0.56 -2.93 14.08
CA ALA A 251 -0.27 -4.35 13.91
C ALA A 251 1.08 -4.57 13.19
N PHE A 252 1.42 -3.75 12.19
CA PHE A 252 2.73 -3.75 11.54
C PHE A 252 3.87 -3.38 12.48
N ILE A 253 3.70 -2.34 13.29
CA ILE A 253 4.71 -1.94 14.29
C ILE A 253 4.96 -3.09 15.28
N VAL A 254 3.89 -3.68 15.82
CA VAL A 254 3.99 -4.81 16.76
C VAL A 254 4.61 -6.02 16.08
N GLY A 255 4.20 -6.34 14.84
CA GLY A 255 4.77 -7.44 14.06
C GLY A 255 6.26 -7.26 13.77
N GLY A 256 6.68 -6.05 13.41
CA GLY A 256 8.09 -5.72 13.20
C GLY A 256 8.92 -5.82 14.48
N ILE A 257 8.41 -5.30 15.60
CA ILE A 257 9.06 -5.48 16.91
C ILE A 257 9.16 -6.96 17.28
N ALA A 258 8.10 -7.74 17.06
CA ALA A 258 8.10 -9.18 17.34
C ALA A 258 9.14 -9.93 16.50
N VAL A 259 9.29 -9.59 15.21
CA VAL A 259 10.34 -10.15 14.33
C VAL A 259 11.74 -9.79 14.83
N LEU A 260 11.95 -8.56 15.31
CA LEU A 260 13.25 -8.13 15.85
C LEU A 260 13.59 -8.83 17.18
N LEU A 261 12.60 -9.02 18.05
CA LEU A 261 12.78 -9.71 19.33
C LEU A 261 12.86 -11.24 19.18
N TYR A 262 12.18 -11.81 18.19
CA TYR A 262 12.12 -13.24 17.92
C TYR A 262 12.22 -13.55 16.42
N PRO A 263 13.45 -13.49 15.84
CA PRO A 263 13.71 -13.79 14.43
C PRO A 263 13.11 -15.09 13.86
N PRO A 264 13.02 -16.21 14.63
CA PRO A 264 12.39 -17.43 14.13
C PRO A 264 10.92 -17.26 13.70
N LEU A 265 10.26 -16.16 14.09
CA LEU A 265 8.91 -15.84 13.64
C LEU A 265 8.78 -15.75 12.11
N LEU A 266 9.86 -15.38 11.39
CA LEU A 266 9.88 -15.32 9.93
C LEU A 266 9.84 -16.70 9.27
N THR A 267 10.22 -17.77 9.98
CA THR A 267 10.21 -19.14 9.43
C THR A 267 8.93 -19.88 9.74
N TYR A 268 8.11 -19.40 10.68
CA TYR A 268 6.80 -19.98 10.97
C TYR A 268 5.82 -19.68 9.84
N ASN A 269 5.40 -20.74 9.16
CA ASN A 269 4.44 -20.65 8.07
C ASN A 269 3.56 -21.88 7.98
N ILE A 270 2.33 -21.70 7.50
CA ILE A 270 1.42 -22.80 7.16
C ILE A 270 1.58 -23.10 5.67
N ILE A 271 1.90 -24.35 5.34
CA ILE A 271 2.04 -24.79 3.95
C ILE A 271 0.68 -25.21 3.39
N THR A 272 0.33 -24.70 2.21
CA THR A 272 -0.92 -25.03 1.50
C THR A 272 -0.62 -25.69 0.14
N PRO A 273 -1.56 -26.42 -0.47
CA PRO A 273 -1.34 -27.01 -1.79
C PRO A 273 -1.34 -25.99 -2.94
N VAL A 274 -1.63 -24.71 -2.68
CA VAL A 274 -1.74 -23.67 -3.71
C VAL A 274 -0.35 -23.23 -4.14
N LYS A 275 0.09 -23.59 -5.35
CA LYS A 275 1.41 -23.23 -5.92
C LYS A 275 1.48 -21.77 -6.41
N VAL A 276 1.17 -20.84 -5.52
CA VAL A 276 1.34 -19.40 -5.74
C VAL A 276 2.08 -18.86 -4.53
N HIS A 277 3.14 -18.07 -4.76
CA HIS A 277 3.86 -17.44 -3.66
C HIS A 277 2.89 -16.60 -2.80
N ASN A 278 3.18 -16.48 -1.51
CA ASN A 278 2.30 -15.92 -0.47
C ASN A 278 1.00 -16.70 -0.18
N LEU A 279 0.58 -17.64 -1.03
CA LEU A 279 -0.54 -18.56 -0.76
C LEU A 279 -0.07 -19.97 -0.39
N HIS A 280 1.05 -20.42 -0.95
CA HIS A 280 1.67 -21.69 -0.60
C HIS A 280 2.21 -21.69 0.82
N SER A 281 2.76 -20.57 1.27
CA SER A 281 3.39 -20.42 2.58
C SER A 281 2.81 -19.21 3.29
N LEU A 282 1.91 -19.48 4.23
CA LEU A 282 1.21 -18.45 4.99
C LEU A 282 2.03 -18.09 6.23
N GLY A 283 2.92 -17.11 6.08
CA GLY A 283 3.75 -16.59 7.17
C GLY A 283 3.15 -15.36 7.86
N ILE A 284 3.96 -14.69 8.68
CA ILE A 284 3.56 -13.48 9.41
C ILE A 284 2.94 -12.40 8.51
N GLY A 285 3.52 -12.16 7.32
CA GLY A 285 3.01 -11.18 6.36
C GLY A 285 1.55 -11.43 5.99
N PHE A 286 1.20 -12.68 5.64
CA PHE A 286 -0.18 -13.06 5.34
C PHE A 286 -1.13 -12.73 6.50
N PHE A 287 -0.76 -13.08 7.74
CA PHE A 287 -1.61 -12.81 8.91
C PHE A 287 -1.73 -11.32 9.22
N LEU A 288 -0.67 -10.53 9.01
CA LEU A 288 -0.72 -9.07 9.12
C LEU A 288 -1.73 -8.47 8.12
N VAL A 289 -1.81 -9.00 6.89
CA VAL A 289 -2.84 -8.58 5.93
C VAL A 289 -4.24 -8.95 6.42
N ILE A 290 -4.44 -10.18 6.89
CA ILE A 290 -5.76 -10.63 7.38
C ILE A 290 -6.23 -9.75 8.54
N VAL A 291 -5.36 -9.49 9.52
CA VAL A 291 -5.67 -8.60 10.64
C VAL A 291 -5.98 -7.18 10.15
N SER A 292 -5.14 -6.63 9.28
CA SER A 292 -5.25 -5.24 8.84
C SER A 292 -6.44 -5.00 7.91
N VAL A 293 -6.59 -5.79 6.85
CA VAL A 293 -7.61 -5.58 5.83
C VAL A 293 -8.93 -6.24 6.21
N VAL A 294 -8.91 -7.49 6.63
CA VAL A 294 -10.15 -8.25 6.88
C VAL A 294 -10.74 -7.87 8.22
N ILE A 295 -9.98 -8.03 9.32
CA ILE A 295 -10.52 -7.78 10.66
C ILE A 295 -10.83 -6.29 10.86
N PHE A 296 -9.83 -5.42 10.66
CA PHE A 296 -10.04 -3.98 10.86
C PHE A 296 -10.87 -3.32 9.74
N GLY A 297 -10.87 -3.86 8.52
CA GLY A 297 -11.79 -3.40 7.47
C GLY A 297 -13.25 -3.72 7.79
N ILE A 298 -13.56 -4.93 8.26
CA ILE A 298 -14.92 -5.30 8.70
C ILE A 298 -15.33 -4.48 9.92
N TYR A 299 -14.42 -4.29 10.89
CA TYR A 299 -14.68 -3.46 12.06
C TYR A 299 -14.99 -2.01 11.66
N GLY A 300 -14.14 -1.40 10.82
CA GLY A 300 -14.33 -0.04 10.31
C GLY A 300 -15.62 0.10 9.50
N TYR A 301 -15.96 -0.90 8.68
CA TYR A 301 -17.22 -0.94 7.95
C TYR A 301 -18.43 -0.94 8.89
N ARG A 302 -18.45 -1.83 9.89
CA ARG A 302 -19.55 -1.93 10.86
C ARG A 302 -19.74 -0.63 11.64
N GLN A 303 -18.64 -0.01 12.07
CA GLN A 303 -18.69 1.29 12.76
C GLN A 303 -19.17 2.41 11.83
N GLY A 304 -18.68 2.46 10.59
CA GLY A 304 -19.11 3.44 9.59
C GLY A 304 -20.60 3.36 9.31
N ILE A 305 -21.15 2.16 9.14
CA ILE A 305 -22.59 1.93 8.91
C ILE A 305 -23.41 2.35 10.13
N LYS A 306 -22.96 1.98 11.34
CA LYS A 306 -23.64 2.37 12.60
C LYS A 306 -23.72 3.89 12.72
N ASN A 307 -22.62 4.59 12.42
CA ASN A 307 -22.57 6.05 12.47
C ASN A 307 -23.43 6.69 11.38
N ALA A 308 -23.38 6.19 10.15
CA ALA A 308 -24.23 6.67 9.05
C ALA A 308 -25.73 6.55 9.40
N LYS A 309 -26.16 5.44 10.01
CA LYS A 309 -27.54 5.27 10.49
C LYS A 309 -27.91 6.25 11.60
N LYS A 310 -27.03 6.43 12.60
CA LYS A 310 -27.25 7.40 13.69
C LYS A 310 -27.39 8.83 13.19
N MET A 311 -26.67 9.18 12.12
CA MET A 311 -26.69 10.50 11.49
C MET A 311 -27.79 10.66 10.43
N GLY A 312 -28.67 9.66 10.24
CA GLY A 312 -29.74 9.72 9.23
C GLY A 312 -29.24 9.71 7.78
N LEU A 313 -27.99 9.30 7.52
CA LEU A 313 -27.37 9.26 6.19
C LEU A 313 -27.76 8.00 5.38
N THR A 314 -28.94 7.46 5.65
CA THR A 314 -29.52 6.34 4.93
C THR A 314 -30.50 6.84 3.88
N LYS A 315 -30.57 6.17 2.73
CA LYS A 315 -31.67 6.40 1.79
C LYS A 315 -32.92 5.81 2.45
N GLU A 316 -33.91 6.63 2.78
CA GLU A 316 -35.23 6.13 3.18
C GLU A 316 -35.73 5.16 2.11
N ALA A 317 -36.27 4.02 2.54
CA ALA A 317 -36.92 3.10 1.63
C ALA A 317 -38.14 3.83 1.05
N LYS A 318 -38.08 4.17 -0.24
CA LYS A 318 -39.30 4.39 -1.02
C LYS A 318 -39.98 3.06 -1.26
#